data_AF-A0A2U9PQ19-F1
#
_entry.id   AF-A0A2U9PQ19-F1
#
_cell.length_a   1.000
_cell.length_b   1.000
_cell.length_c   1.000
_cell.angle_alpha   90.00
_cell.angle_beta   90.00
_cell.angle_gamma   90.00
#
_symmetry.space_group_name_H-M   'P 1'
#
loop_
_entity.id
_entity.type
_entity.pdbx_description
1 polymer ?
#
loop_
_entity_poly.entity_id
_entity_poly.type
_entity_poly.pdbx_seq_one_letter_code
_entity_poly.pdbx_strand_id
1 'polypeptide(L)'
;MYAAPERIVICAGFHHGLMLVAEAFKARRERTIAVESYGFDVYRRLLMSAGLRITPIGVDESGARTAELADLPGVHAVLLTPAHQYPTGVELHARRRAEVIDWARTTGGLILEDDYDGEFRYGRQPIGALQGLDPERVAYFGSASKSLAPALRIAWMVLPEDLVSDVVAAKGAVDWTSAVEQLTLAEFIGSGAYDRHVRRMRLQYRRRRDQLVSALAQRAPRIRVSGVAAGLQALVELPHGSERAVVEAAARHGLAVSGLSEYRFAEAGFELMPSSRDALVVGYSSPSDSAWQGALDTLCRVLP
;
A
#
# COMPACT_ATOMS: atom_id res chain seq x y z
N MET A 1 -12.96 -8.43 9.17
CA MET A 1 -11.81 -9.27 9.52
C MET A 1 -12.20 -10.06 10.75
N TYR A 2 -11.96 -11.37 10.74
CA TYR A 2 -12.16 -12.23 11.90
C TYR A 2 -10.88 -13.03 12.08
N ALA A 3 -10.27 -12.93 13.25
CA ALA A 3 -9.04 -13.64 13.59
C ALA A 3 -9.01 -13.93 15.08
N ALA A 4 -8.70 -15.18 15.42
CA ALA A 4 -8.31 -15.53 16.78
C ALA A 4 -6.91 -14.93 17.06
N PRO A 5 -6.60 -14.49 18.29
CA PRO A 5 -5.30 -13.87 18.62
C PRO A 5 -4.08 -14.70 18.21
N GLU A 6 -4.20 -16.03 18.21
CA GLU A 6 -3.14 -16.97 17.85
C GLU A 6 -2.73 -16.87 16.38
N ARG A 7 -3.60 -16.30 15.53
CA ARG A 7 -3.30 -16.03 14.11
C ARG A 7 -2.70 -14.65 13.88
N ILE A 8 -2.50 -13.86 14.94
CA ILE A 8 -1.97 -12.51 14.87
C ILE A 8 -0.49 -12.52 15.26
N VAL A 9 0.38 -12.08 14.35
CA VAL A 9 1.82 -11.93 14.62
C VAL A 9 2.21 -10.47 14.56
N ILE A 10 2.70 -9.93 15.66
CA ILE A 10 3.20 -8.55 15.77
C ILE A 10 4.63 -8.47 15.21
N CYS A 11 4.90 -7.47 14.37
CA CYS A 11 6.17 -7.28 13.71
C CYS A 11 6.61 -5.81 13.67
N ALA A 12 7.90 -5.60 13.37
CA ALA A 12 8.57 -4.31 13.43
C ALA A 12 8.31 -3.47 12.17
N GLY A 13 7.03 -3.23 11.87
CA GLY A 13 6.54 -2.62 10.64
C GLY A 13 6.40 -3.61 9.47
N PHE A 14 5.73 -3.16 8.40
CA PHE A 14 5.41 -3.99 7.23
C PHE A 14 6.62 -4.69 6.62
N HIS A 15 7.76 -3.99 6.48
CA HIS A 15 8.99 -4.57 5.93
C HIS A 15 9.44 -5.81 6.71
N HIS A 16 9.40 -5.76 8.04
CA HIS A 16 9.77 -6.89 8.86
C HIS A 16 8.78 -8.04 8.66
N GLY A 17 7.47 -7.78 8.67
CA GLY A 17 6.47 -8.79 8.36
C GLY A 17 6.70 -9.47 7.00
N LEU A 18 6.97 -8.69 5.97
CA LEU A 18 7.25 -9.20 4.62
C LEU A 18 8.51 -10.08 4.59
N MET A 19 9.57 -9.70 5.32
CA MET A 19 10.78 -10.52 5.47
C MET A 19 10.49 -11.86 6.15
N LEU A 20 9.66 -11.87 7.19
CA LEU A 20 9.30 -13.11 7.90
C LEU A 20 8.53 -14.07 7.00
N VAL A 21 7.57 -13.55 6.23
CA VAL A 21 6.83 -14.35 5.24
C VAL A 21 7.75 -14.84 4.14
N ALA A 22 8.71 -14.03 3.69
CA ALA A 22 9.68 -14.46 2.68
C ALA A 22 10.58 -15.62 3.16
N GLU A 23 11.05 -15.58 4.41
CA GLU A 23 11.80 -16.70 4.99
C GLU A 23 10.91 -17.94 5.19
N ALA A 24 9.64 -17.79 5.54
CA ALA A 24 8.68 -18.89 5.60
C ALA A 24 8.49 -19.55 4.21
N PHE A 25 8.32 -18.76 3.15
CA PHE A 25 8.23 -19.26 1.77
C PHE A 25 9.47 -20.03 1.35
N LYS A 26 10.65 -19.53 1.70
CA LYS A 26 11.92 -20.22 1.43
C LYS A 26 11.98 -21.58 2.12
N ALA A 27 11.53 -21.68 3.38
CA ALA A 27 11.43 -22.95 4.09
C ALA A 27 10.46 -23.93 3.40
N ARG A 28 9.35 -23.42 2.85
CA ARG A 28 8.37 -24.16 2.03
C ARG A 28 8.84 -24.48 0.61
N ARG A 29 10.01 -23.96 0.20
CA ARG A 29 10.54 -24.03 -1.17
C ARG A 29 9.63 -23.34 -2.21
N GLU A 30 8.80 -22.41 -1.76
CA GLU A 30 8.05 -21.49 -2.60
C GLU A 30 8.99 -20.39 -3.08
N ARG A 31 9.11 -20.22 -4.41
CA ARG A 31 10.18 -19.43 -5.01
C ARG A 31 9.71 -18.26 -5.84
N THR A 32 8.41 -18.12 -6.07
CA THR A 32 7.89 -17.10 -6.99
C THR A 32 6.69 -16.42 -6.38
N ILE A 33 6.76 -15.09 -6.32
CA ILE A 33 5.70 -14.22 -5.85
C ILE A 33 5.34 -13.21 -6.94
N ALA A 34 4.04 -13.04 -7.19
CA ALA A 34 3.54 -11.97 -8.02
C ALA A 34 3.42 -10.67 -7.23
N VAL A 35 3.70 -9.54 -7.86
CA VAL A 35 3.52 -8.21 -7.25
C VAL A 35 2.85 -7.27 -8.24
N GLU A 36 2.16 -6.25 -7.76
CA GLU A 36 1.65 -5.19 -8.62
C GLU A 36 2.79 -4.49 -9.39
N SER A 37 2.53 -4.13 -10.65
CA SER A 37 3.48 -3.42 -11.52
C SER A 37 3.84 -2.02 -11.03
N TYR A 38 3.14 -1.53 -10.00
CA TYR A 38 3.42 -0.32 -9.27
C TYR A 38 3.51 -0.64 -7.78
N GLY A 39 4.50 -0.06 -7.10
CA GLY A 39 4.67 -0.23 -5.66
C GLY A 39 6.01 0.28 -5.17
N PHE A 40 6.27 0.10 -3.89
CA PHE A 40 7.54 0.49 -3.30
C PHE A 40 8.68 -0.45 -3.74
N ASP A 41 9.75 0.11 -4.32
CA ASP A 41 10.90 -0.70 -4.76
C ASP A 41 11.57 -1.47 -3.60
N VAL A 42 11.48 -0.94 -2.38
CA VAL A 42 11.99 -1.63 -1.20
C VAL A 42 11.30 -2.97 -0.96
N TYR A 43 10.00 -3.14 -1.27
CA TYR A 43 9.31 -4.43 -1.11
C TYR A 43 9.92 -5.47 -2.04
N ARG A 44 10.20 -5.07 -3.28
CA ARG A 44 10.81 -5.92 -4.30
C ARG A 44 12.22 -6.34 -3.89
N ARG A 45 13.05 -5.38 -3.49
CA ARG A 45 14.42 -5.66 -3.03
C ARG A 45 14.45 -6.59 -1.82
N LEU A 46 13.53 -6.42 -0.87
CA LEU A 46 13.41 -7.31 0.30
C LEU A 46 13.09 -8.75 -0.13
N LEU A 47 12.05 -8.94 -0.96
CA LEU A 47 11.66 -10.27 -1.45
C LEU A 47 12.78 -10.93 -2.27
N MET A 48 13.43 -10.20 -3.17
CA MET A 48 14.58 -10.71 -3.95
C MET A 48 15.78 -11.04 -3.05
N SER A 49 16.06 -10.23 -2.03
CA SER A 49 17.16 -10.50 -1.09
C SER A 49 16.92 -11.77 -0.26
N ALA A 50 15.66 -12.15 -0.06
CA ALA A 50 15.28 -13.42 0.55
C ALA A 50 15.36 -14.62 -0.42
N GLY A 51 15.73 -14.38 -1.69
CA GLY A 51 15.88 -15.41 -2.72
C GLY A 51 14.60 -15.74 -3.49
N LEU A 52 13.55 -14.94 -3.34
CA LEU A 52 12.33 -15.09 -4.14
C LEU A 52 12.49 -14.46 -5.51
N ARG A 53 11.92 -15.10 -6.53
CA ARG A 53 11.70 -14.52 -7.85
C ARG A 53 10.41 -13.73 -7.84
N ILE A 54 10.45 -12.56 -8.46
CA ILE A 54 9.28 -11.68 -8.53
C ILE A 54 8.74 -11.69 -9.95
N THR A 55 7.42 -11.67 -10.09
CA THR A 55 6.75 -11.51 -11.38
C THR A 55 5.73 -10.38 -11.28
N PRO A 56 5.85 -9.31 -12.07
CA PRO A 56 4.86 -8.24 -12.01
C PRO A 56 3.54 -8.67 -12.65
N ILE A 57 2.42 -8.19 -12.12
CA ILE A 57 1.11 -8.18 -12.77
C ILE A 57 0.67 -6.74 -13.03
N GLY A 58 -0.02 -6.50 -14.14
CA GLY A 58 -0.45 -5.16 -14.51
C GLY A 58 -1.39 -4.51 -13.49
N VAL A 59 -1.45 -3.18 -13.48
CA VAL A 59 -2.45 -2.39 -12.73
C VAL A 59 -3.13 -1.45 -13.71
N ASP A 60 -4.46 -1.42 -13.67
CA ASP A 60 -5.29 -0.51 -14.48
C ASP A 60 -6.36 0.17 -13.60
N GLU A 61 -7.35 0.81 -14.20
CA GLU A 61 -8.39 1.58 -13.50
C GLU A 61 -9.23 0.74 -12.52
N SER A 62 -9.20 -0.60 -12.63
CA SER A 62 -9.90 -1.53 -11.74
C SER A 62 -8.97 -2.25 -10.76
N GLY A 63 -7.73 -1.76 -10.57
CA GLY A 63 -6.74 -2.35 -9.67
C GLY A 63 -5.75 -3.27 -10.36
N ALA A 64 -5.15 -4.20 -9.60
CA ALA A 64 -4.29 -5.24 -10.14
C ALA A 64 -5.04 -6.14 -11.14
N ARG A 65 -4.41 -6.57 -12.24
CA ARG A 65 -4.96 -7.45 -13.27
C ARG A 65 -4.86 -8.90 -12.81
N THR A 66 -5.69 -9.26 -11.85
CA THR A 66 -5.69 -10.56 -11.14
C THR A 66 -5.82 -11.78 -12.05
N ALA A 67 -6.49 -11.65 -13.19
CA ALA A 67 -6.60 -12.72 -14.19
C ALA A 67 -5.23 -13.14 -14.77
N GLU A 68 -4.22 -12.26 -14.79
CA GLU A 68 -2.87 -12.59 -15.27
C GLU A 68 -2.22 -13.69 -14.43
N LEU A 69 -2.62 -13.87 -13.16
CA LEU A 69 -2.08 -14.91 -12.29
C LEU A 69 -2.31 -16.33 -12.81
N ALA A 70 -3.36 -16.56 -13.60
CA ALA A 70 -3.64 -17.86 -14.19
C ALA A 70 -2.59 -18.27 -15.23
N ASP A 71 -1.93 -17.30 -15.86
CA ASP A 71 -0.92 -17.50 -16.90
C ASP A 71 0.52 -17.53 -16.34
N LEU A 72 0.68 -17.48 -15.02
CA LEU A 72 1.97 -17.45 -14.34
C LEU A 72 2.25 -18.76 -13.59
N PRO A 73 2.76 -19.80 -14.29
CA PRO A 73 3.01 -21.10 -13.67
C PRO A 73 4.08 -21.01 -12.56
N GLY A 74 3.79 -21.60 -11.40
CA GLY A 74 4.72 -21.65 -10.27
C GLY A 74 4.78 -20.36 -9.44
N VAL A 75 3.85 -19.42 -9.64
CA VAL A 75 3.55 -18.36 -8.66
C VAL A 75 2.77 -18.96 -7.50
N HIS A 76 3.29 -18.80 -6.28
CA HIS A 76 2.69 -19.35 -5.06
C HIS A 76 2.03 -18.29 -4.20
N ALA A 77 2.37 -17.02 -4.41
CA ALA A 77 1.77 -15.92 -3.69
C ALA A 77 1.63 -14.68 -4.56
N VAL A 78 0.74 -13.76 -4.17
CA VAL A 78 0.62 -12.42 -4.77
C VAL A 78 0.55 -11.35 -3.68
N LEU A 79 1.37 -10.30 -3.79
CA LEU A 79 1.30 -9.13 -2.92
C LEU A 79 0.45 -8.03 -3.57
N LEU A 80 -0.63 -7.64 -2.90
CA LEU A 80 -1.62 -6.69 -3.39
C LEU A 80 -1.88 -5.58 -2.38
N THR A 81 -2.29 -4.41 -2.88
CA THR A 81 -2.83 -3.30 -2.07
C THR A 81 -4.31 -3.07 -2.42
N PRO A 82 -5.20 -4.04 -2.14
CA PRO A 82 -6.52 -4.15 -2.79
C PRO A 82 -7.48 -3.04 -2.39
N ALA A 83 -7.31 -2.48 -1.19
CA ALA A 83 -8.17 -1.41 -0.71
C ALA A 83 -7.78 -0.06 -1.35
N HIS A 84 -6.48 0.23 -1.49
CA HIS A 84 -5.99 1.50 -2.04
C HIS A 84 -4.60 1.31 -2.64
N GLN A 85 -4.55 1.09 -3.94
CA GLN A 85 -3.33 0.69 -4.63
C GLN A 85 -2.23 1.75 -4.46
N TYR A 86 -1.04 1.36 -4.00
CA TYR A 86 0.06 2.31 -3.90
C TYR A 86 0.93 2.33 -5.18
N PRO A 87 1.13 3.49 -5.85
CA PRO A 87 0.64 4.82 -5.52
C PRO A 87 -0.58 5.26 -6.35
N THR A 88 -1.12 4.40 -7.23
CA THR A 88 -2.12 4.84 -8.23
C THR A 88 -3.47 5.22 -7.62
N GLY A 89 -3.72 4.76 -6.39
CA GLY A 89 -4.90 5.06 -5.60
C GLY A 89 -6.17 4.38 -6.10
N VAL A 90 -6.10 3.47 -7.07
CA VAL A 90 -7.27 2.69 -7.49
C VAL A 90 -7.59 1.61 -6.45
N GLU A 91 -8.86 1.23 -6.33
CA GLU A 91 -9.25 0.08 -5.53
C GLU A 91 -9.35 -1.17 -6.41
N LEU A 92 -9.15 -2.35 -5.82
CA LEU A 92 -9.38 -3.61 -6.51
C LEU A 92 -10.88 -3.87 -6.64
N HIS A 93 -11.39 -3.81 -7.87
CA HIS A 93 -12.81 -3.92 -8.16
C HIS A 93 -13.40 -5.28 -7.75
N ALA A 94 -14.68 -5.33 -7.36
CA ALA A 94 -15.32 -6.53 -6.77
C ALA A 94 -15.10 -7.82 -7.58
N ARG A 95 -15.17 -7.74 -8.91
CA ARG A 95 -14.89 -8.86 -9.80
C ARG A 95 -13.47 -9.40 -9.63
N ARG A 96 -12.46 -8.53 -9.56
CA ARG A 96 -11.04 -8.91 -9.41
C ARG A 96 -10.72 -9.47 -8.03
N ARG A 97 -11.45 -9.01 -7.01
CA ARG A 97 -11.41 -9.59 -5.66
C ARG A 97 -11.89 -11.03 -5.68
N ALA A 98 -12.98 -11.33 -6.38
CA ALA A 98 -13.44 -12.71 -6.55
C ALA A 98 -12.44 -13.54 -7.35
N GLU A 99 -11.93 -13.01 -8.46
CA GLU A 99 -10.93 -13.68 -9.32
C GLU A 99 -9.67 -14.10 -8.55
N VAL A 100 -9.09 -13.21 -7.71
CA VAL A 100 -7.89 -13.56 -6.95
C VAL A 100 -8.16 -14.58 -5.85
N ILE A 101 -9.33 -14.51 -5.21
CA ILE A 101 -9.74 -15.52 -4.21
C ILE A 101 -9.93 -16.88 -4.87
N ASP A 102 -10.58 -16.92 -6.04
CA ASP A 102 -10.75 -18.16 -6.79
C ASP A 102 -9.42 -18.72 -7.28
N TRP A 103 -8.49 -17.87 -7.74
CA TRP A 103 -7.11 -18.27 -8.04
C TRP A 103 -6.43 -18.90 -6.83
N ALA A 104 -6.49 -18.25 -5.66
CA ALA A 104 -5.87 -18.75 -4.44
C ALA A 104 -6.45 -20.11 -3.99
N ARG A 105 -7.78 -20.29 -4.12
CA ARG A 105 -8.47 -21.55 -3.81
C ARG A 105 -8.09 -22.68 -4.76
N THR A 106 -8.03 -22.40 -6.05
CA THR A 106 -7.81 -23.41 -7.10
C THR A 106 -6.36 -23.85 -7.20
N THR A 107 -5.42 -22.93 -6.97
CA THR A 107 -3.97 -23.20 -7.07
C THR A 107 -3.32 -23.53 -5.73
N GLY A 108 -4.02 -23.26 -4.62
CA GLY A 108 -3.43 -23.26 -3.29
C GLY A 108 -2.57 -22.02 -3.01
N GLY A 109 -2.55 -21.03 -3.90
CA GLY A 109 -1.78 -19.80 -3.75
C GLY A 109 -2.22 -18.94 -2.55
N LEU A 110 -1.34 -18.05 -2.13
CA LEU A 110 -1.54 -17.15 -1.00
C LEU A 110 -1.64 -15.69 -1.45
N ILE A 111 -2.59 -14.95 -0.89
CA ILE A 111 -2.70 -13.50 -1.10
C ILE A 111 -2.07 -12.79 0.10
N LEU A 112 -1.04 -11.99 -0.14
CA LEU A 112 -0.52 -11.03 0.83
C LEU A 112 -1.26 -9.71 0.62
N GLU A 113 -2.14 -9.35 1.53
CA GLU A 113 -2.94 -8.12 1.49
C GLU A 113 -2.26 -7.04 2.34
N ASP A 114 -1.70 -6.01 1.71
CA ASP A 114 -1.18 -4.82 2.39
C ASP A 114 -2.26 -3.74 2.52
N ASP A 115 -2.77 -3.55 3.74
CA ASP A 115 -3.74 -2.50 4.08
C ASP A 115 -3.07 -1.39 4.91
N TYR A 116 -2.16 -0.66 4.27
CA TYR A 116 -1.32 0.35 4.92
C TYR A 116 -2.06 1.62 5.34
N ASP A 117 -3.22 1.94 4.74
CA ASP A 117 -3.99 3.17 5.02
C ASP A 117 -5.51 2.96 5.11
N GLY A 118 -5.95 1.73 5.41
CA GLY A 118 -7.35 1.33 5.48
C GLY A 118 -8.22 2.22 6.37
N GLU A 119 -7.66 2.84 7.40
CA GLU A 119 -8.35 3.78 8.29
C GLU A 119 -8.80 5.08 7.60
N PHE A 120 -8.23 5.45 6.46
CA PHE A 120 -8.40 6.77 5.84
C PHE A 120 -9.28 6.71 4.60
N ARG A 121 -10.56 6.40 4.79
CA ARG A 121 -11.59 6.47 3.73
C ARG A 121 -12.43 7.72 3.85
N TYR A 122 -12.61 8.45 2.75
CA TYR A 122 -13.44 9.66 2.70
C TYR A 122 -14.77 9.47 1.96
N GLY A 123 -14.86 8.40 1.17
CA GLY A 123 -16.09 7.94 0.51
C GLY A 123 -17.10 7.29 1.48
N ARG A 124 -18.28 6.93 0.96
CA ARG A 124 -19.43 6.49 1.79
C ARG A 124 -19.44 4.99 2.11
N GLN A 125 -18.70 4.15 1.39
CA GLN A 125 -18.69 2.70 1.62
C GLN A 125 -17.31 2.22 2.09
N PRO A 126 -17.23 1.49 3.22
CA PRO A 126 -16.03 0.76 3.59
C PRO A 126 -15.71 -0.31 2.55
N ILE A 127 -14.46 -0.39 2.15
CA ILE A 127 -13.96 -1.53 1.38
C ILE A 127 -13.53 -2.57 2.40
N GLY A 128 -14.20 -3.72 2.43
CA GLY A 128 -13.78 -4.82 3.32
C GLY A 128 -12.37 -5.30 2.96
N ALA A 129 -11.65 -5.91 3.91
CA ALA A 129 -10.41 -6.62 3.61
C ALA A 129 -10.72 -7.90 2.80
N LEU A 130 -9.81 -8.33 1.91
CA LEU A 130 -9.86 -9.64 1.26
C LEU A 130 -9.82 -10.76 2.30
N GLN A 131 -9.15 -10.55 3.45
CA GLN A 131 -9.11 -11.51 4.56
C GLN A 131 -10.49 -12.01 4.99
N GLY A 132 -11.52 -11.15 4.91
CA GLY A 132 -12.88 -11.54 5.27
C GLY A 132 -13.55 -12.50 4.28
N LEU A 133 -12.99 -12.66 3.07
CA LEU A 133 -13.52 -13.54 2.02
C LEU A 133 -12.96 -14.97 2.13
N ASP A 134 -11.69 -15.10 2.54
CA ASP A 134 -11.06 -16.39 2.77
C ASP A 134 -9.85 -16.28 3.73
N PRO A 135 -10.05 -16.50 5.05
CA PRO A 135 -8.99 -16.41 6.05
C PRO A 135 -7.84 -17.40 5.87
N GLU A 136 -8.04 -18.51 5.14
CA GLU A 136 -6.99 -19.53 4.92
C GLU A 136 -6.18 -19.26 3.64
N ARG A 137 -6.60 -18.27 2.83
CA ARG A 137 -5.94 -17.91 1.56
C ARG A 137 -5.42 -16.49 1.54
N VAL A 138 -5.61 -15.73 2.62
CA VAL A 138 -5.20 -14.33 2.71
C VAL A 138 -4.41 -14.10 3.99
N ALA A 139 -3.14 -13.74 3.83
CA ALA A 139 -2.34 -13.14 4.89
C ALA A 139 -2.51 -11.62 4.83
N TYR A 140 -3.23 -11.06 5.81
CA TYR A 140 -3.45 -9.62 5.90
C TYR A 140 -2.33 -8.94 6.67
N PHE A 141 -1.93 -7.77 6.23
CA PHE A 141 -0.95 -6.91 6.88
C PHE A 141 -1.60 -5.57 7.24
N GLY A 142 -1.50 -5.19 8.52
CA GLY A 142 -1.88 -3.88 9.00
C GLY A 142 -0.71 -3.18 9.67
N SER A 143 -0.77 -1.85 9.77
CA SER A 143 0.27 -1.08 10.46
C SER A 143 -0.24 0.18 11.13
N ALA A 144 0.35 0.51 12.28
CA ALA A 144 0.16 1.79 12.95
C ALA A 144 0.94 2.95 12.28
N SER A 145 1.76 2.66 11.26
CA SER A 145 2.70 3.63 10.68
C SER A 145 2.01 4.85 10.05
N LYS A 146 0.84 4.64 9.45
CA LYS A 146 0.08 5.68 8.75
C LYS A 146 -1.03 6.25 9.60
N SER A 147 -1.58 5.46 10.52
CA SER A 147 -2.62 5.90 11.45
C SER A 147 -2.07 6.68 12.64
N LEU A 148 -0.82 6.43 13.05
CA LEU A 148 -0.16 7.09 14.19
C LEU A 148 1.19 7.72 13.79
N ALA A 149 2.25 6.92 13.74
CA ALA A 149 3.60 7.40 13.43
C ALA A 149 4.51 6.25 12.94
N PRO A 150 5.26 6.43 11.83
CA PRO A 150 6.18 5.41 11.34
C PRO A 150 7.27 5.00 12.35
N ALA A 151 7.62 5.91 13.27
CA ALA A 151 8.66 5.72 14.29
C ALA A 151 8.29 4.67 15.34
N LEU A 152 7.00 4.39 15.55
CA LEU A 152 6.56 3.36 16.52
C LEU A 152 6.90 1.94 16.07
N ARG A 153 7.20 1.73 14.78
CA ARG A 153 7.55 0.42 14.21
C ARG A 153 6.57 -0.71 14.55
N ILE A 154 5.29 -0.44 14.81
CA ILE A 154 4.29 -1.49 15.06
C ILE A 154 3.50 -1.81 13.79
N ALA A 155 3.52 -3.09 13.42
CA ALA A 155 2.63 -3.69 12.43
C ALA A 155 2.19 -5.08 12.92
N TRP A 156 1.19 -5.64 12.26
CA TRP A 156 0.71 -6.98 12.55
C TRP A 156 0.34 -7.70 11.25
N MET A 157 0.42 -9.02 11.31
CA MET A 157 -0.11 -9.90 10.27
C MET A 157 -1.25 -10.72 10.86
N VAL A 158 -2.31 -10.92 10.08
CA VAL A 158 -3.30 -11.97 10.33
C VAL A 158 -3.05 -13.05 9.31
N LEU A 159 -2.62 -14.22 9.77
CA LEU A 159 -2.13 -15.29 8.91
C LEU A 159 -3.16 -16.42 8.75
N PRO A 160 -3.15 -17.14 7.61
CA PRO A 160 -3.71 -18.49 7.52
C PRO A 160 -3.12 -19.39 8.61
N GLU A 161 -3.90 -20.37 9.07
CA GLU A 161 -3.50 -21.20 10.21
C GLU A 161 -2.20 -21.96 9.95
N ASP A 162 -2.05 -22.48 8.74
CA ASP A 162 -0.88 -23.27 8.34
C ASP A 162 0.40 -22.44 8.30
N LEU A 163 0.32 -21.12 8.09
CA LEU A 163 1.48 -20.23 7.94
C LEU A 163 2.01 -19.67 9.27
N VAL A 164 1.20 -19.73 10.35
CA VAL A 164 1.56 -19.14 11.65
C VAL A 164 2.87 -19.71 12.18
N SER A 165 3.02 -21.04 12.19
CA SER A 165 4.21 -21.69 12.76
C SER A 165 5.50 -21.31 12.02
N ASP A 166 5.43 -21.19 10.70
CA ASP A 166 6.60 -20.90 9.88
C ASP A 166 7.03 -19.44 10.04
N VAL A 167 6.08 -18.51 10.14
CA VAL A 167 6.36 -17.09 10.40
C VAL A 167 6.88 -16.88 11.82
N VAL A 168 6.34 -17.58 12.82
CA VAL A 168 6.84 -17.53 14.19
C VAL A 168 8.25 -18.11 14.27
N ALA A 169 8.52 -19.22 13.58
CA ALA A 169 9.86 -19.79 13.50
C ALA A 169 10.86 -18.83 12.83
N ALA A 170 10.44 -18.16 11.75
CA ALA A 170 11.25 -17.14 11.08
C ALA A 170 11.50 -15.90 11.97
N LYS A 171 10.52 -15.50 12.80
CA LYS A 171 10.68 -14.38 13.75
C LYS A 171 11.71 -14.70 14.82
N GLY A 172 11.80 -15.98 15.21
CA GLY A 172 12.72 -16.47 16.21
C GLY A 172 12.36 -16.03 17.63
N ALA A 173 13.27 -16.27 18.57
CA ALA A 173 13.04 -16.04 20.00
C ALA A 173 13.25 -14.58 20.45
N VAL A 174 13.87 -13.75 19.61
CA VAL A 174 14.13 -12.34 19.92
C VAL A 174 13.00 -11.50 19.35
N ASP A 175 12.32 -10.73 20.21
CA ASP A 175 11.34 -9.78 19.72
C ASP A 175 12.02 -8.51 19.18
N TRP A 176 11.53 -8.07 18.04
CA TRP A 176 11.99 -6.88 17.32
C TRP A 176 11.10 -5.66 17.59
N THR A 177 10.08 -5.84 18.41
CA THR A 177 9.09 -4.80 18.76
C THR A 177 9.15 -4.49 20.25
N SER A 178 8.94 -3.23 20.61
CA SER A 178 8.98 -2.80 22.01
C SER A 178 7.71 -3.24 22.73
N ALA A 179 7.85 -4.01 23.81
CA ALA A 179 6.73 -4.38 24.67
C ALA A 179 6.02 -3.15 25.25
N VAL A 180 6.76 -2.09 25.57
CA VAL A 180 6.18 -0.83 26.08
C VAL A 180 5.31 -0.17 25.03
N GLU A 181 5.76 -0.11 23.77
CA GLU A 181 4.97 0.48 22.68
C GLU A 181 3.73 -0.37 22.37
N GLN A 182 3.85 -1.70 22.41
CA GLN A 182 2.71 -2.61 22.23
C GLN A 182 1.65 -2.43 23.33
N LEU A 183 2.05 -2.43 24.60
CA LEU A 183 1.14 -2.22 25.73
C LEU A 183 0.51 -0.82 25.69
N THR A 184 1.28 0.20 25.31
CA THR A 184 0.77 1.56 25.12
C THR A 184 -0.28 1.61 24.01
N LEU A 185 -0.03 0.94 22.88
CA LEU A 185 -1.01 0.85 21.79
C LEU A 185 -2.27 0.10 22.24
N ALA A 186 -2.12 -0.98 23.00
CA ALA A 186 -3.25 -1.74 23.53
C ALA A 186 -4.14 -0.88 24.44
N GLU A 187 -3.55 -0.10 25.36
CA GLU A 187 -4.29 0.86 26.21
C GLU A 187 -4.93 1.99 25.37
N PHE A 188 -4.22 2.48 24.35
CA PHE A 188 -4.72 3.53 23.46
C PHE A 188 -5.94 3.06 22.65
N ILE A 189 -5.97 1.78 22.26
CA ILE A 189 -7.13 1.13 21.64
C ILE A 189 -8.23 0.91 22.67
N GLY A 190 -7.92 0.28 23.81
CA GLY A 190 -8.90 -0.09 24.85
C GLY A 190 -9.64 1.11 25.46
N SER A 191 -8.97 2.27 25.57
CA SER A 191 -9.57 3.54 26.03
C SER A 191 -10.40 4.27 24.94
N GLY A 192 -10.47 3.72 23.72
CA GLY A 192 -11.09 4.33 22.55
C GLY A 192 -10.37 5.59 22.04
N ALA A 193 -9.17 5.88 22.53
CA ALA A 193 -8.41 7.07 22.13
C ALA A 193 -7.88 6.94 20.69
N TYR A 194 -7.55 5.72 20.26
CA TYR A 194 -7.22 5.40 18.87
C TYR A 194 -8.33 5.81 17.89
N ASP A 195 -9.57 5.37 18.13
CA ASP A 195 -10.69 5.67 17.25
C ASP A 195 -10.98 7.18 17.17
N ARG A 196 -10.89 7.88 18.31
CA ARG A 196 -11.02 9.34 18.36
C ARG A 196 -9.92 10.03 17.55
N HIS A 197 -8.67 9.56 17.67
CA HIS A 197 -7.54 10.06 16.90
C HIS A 197 -7.75 9.85 15.41
N VAL A 198 -8.01 8.62 14.97
CA VAL A 198 -8.22 8.26 13.57
C VAL A 198 -9.38 9.07 12.97
N ARG A 199 -10.50 9.21 13.68
CA ARG A 199 -11.64 10.02 13.23
C ARG A 199 -11.25 11.49 13.02
N ARG A 200 -10.48 12.07 13.94
CA ARG A 200 -9.98 13.45 13.82
C ARG A 200 -9.05 13.59 12.61
N MET A 201 -8.08 12.68 12.45
CA MET A 201 -7.13 12.71 11.35
C MET A 201 -7.82 12.49 10.00
N ARG A 202 -8.79 11.58 9.91
CA ARG A 202 -9.61 11.36 8.71
C ARG A 202 -10.31 12.65 8.25
N LEU A 203 -10.85 13.45 9.16
CA LEU A 203 -11.47 14.74 8.82
C LEU A 203 -10.44 15.76 8.31
N GLN A 204 -9.26 15.81 8.92
CA GLN A 204 -8.18 16.71 8.51
C GLN A 204 -7.66 16.35 7.11
N TYR A 205 -7.35 15.08 6.87
CA TYR A 205 -6.82 14.62 5.60
C TYR A 205 -7.85 14.71 4.47
N ARG A 206 -9.13 14.43 4.75
CA ARG A 206 -10.22 14.72 3.82
C ARG A 206 -10.22 16.20 3.39
N ARG A 207 -10.16 17.11 4.36
CA ARG A 207 -10.16 18.56 4.08
C ARG A 207 -8.97 18.95 3.20
N ARG A 208 -7.78 18.43 3.48
CA ARG A 208 -6.58 18.70 2.67
C ARG A 208 -6.71 18.14 1.25
N ARG A 209 -7.22 16.91 1.10
CA ARG A 209 -7.52 16.36 -0.22
C ARG A 209 -8.52 17.23 -0.98
N ASP A 210 -9.60 17.67 -0.33
CA ASP A 210 -10.62 18.53 -0.95
C ASP A 210 -10.03 19.89 -1.36
N GLN A 211 -9.15 20.48 -0.54
CA GLN A 211 -8.40 21.70 -0.88
C GLN A 211 -7.48 21.49 -2.07
N LEU A 212 -6.74 20.38 -2.12
CA LEU A 212 -5.89 20.02 -3.25
C LEU A 212 -6.72 19.94 -4.55
N VAL A 213 -7.80 19.16 -4.53
CA VAL A 213 -8.69 18.99 -5.69
C VAL A 213 -9.29 20.33 -6.13
N SER A 214 -9.77 21.14 -5.19
CA SER A 214 -10.36 22.45 -5.49
C SER A 214 -9.34 23.43 -6.07
N ALA A 215 -8.12 23.47 -5.54
CA ALA A 215 -7.08 24.36 -6.03
C ALA A 215 -6.62 23.98 -7.44
N LEU A 216 -6.48 22.68 -7.72
CA LEU A 216 -6.16 22.19 -9.06
C LEU A 216 -7.28 22.51 -10.06
N ALA A 217 -8.55 22.30 -9.68
CA ALA A 217 -9.69 22.63 -10.54
C ALA A 217 -9.74 24.13 -10.91
N GLN A 218 -9.32 25.02 -9.99
CA GLN A 218 -9.33 26.47 -10.21
C GLN A 218 -8.11 26.98 -10.97
N ARG A 219 -6.92 26.44 -10.68
CA ARG A 219 -5.63 27.00 -11.14
C ARG A 219 -4.94 26.18 -12.22
N ALA A 220 -5.28 24.90 -12.35
CA ALA A 220 -4.71 23.97 -13.33
C ALA A 220 -5.82 23.04 -13.87
N PRO A 221 -6.87 23.57 -14.54
CA PRO A 221 -8.08 22.82 -14.88
C PRO A 221 -7.88 21.63 -15.84
N ARG A 222 -6.71 21.55 -16.51
CA ARG A 222 -6.33 20.41 -17.36
C ARG A 222 -5.70 19.25 -16.57
N ILE A 223 -5.30 19.50 -15.33
CA ILE A 223 -4.69 18.54 -14.42
C ILE A 223 -5.79 17.84 -13.63
N ARG A 224 -5.83 16.51 -13.72
CA ARG A 224 -6.83 15.69 -13.02
C ARG A 224 -6.22 15.01 -11.81
N VAL A 225 -7.02 14.84 -10.77
CA VAL A 225 -6.71 13.95 -9.65
C VAL A 225 -7.40 12.62 -9.91
N SER A 226 -6.64 11.53 -9.83
CA SER A 226 -7.13 10.17 -10.05
C SER A 226 -6.98 9.30 -8.79
N GLY A 227 -7.57 8.10 -8.84
CA GLY A 227 -7.71 7.23 -7.67
C GLY A 227 -8.93 7.57 -6.82
N VAL A 228 -9.24 6.70 -5.86
CA VAL A 228 -10.39 6.87 -4.98
C VAL A 228 -10.14 7.97 -3.94
N ALA A 229 -11.22 8.45 -3.31
CA ALA A 229 -11.10 9.41 -2.22
C ALA A 229 -10.71 8.70 -0.91
N ALA A 230 -9.43 8.33 -0.80
CA ALA A 230 -8.87 7.63 0.34
C ALA A 230 -7.38 7.95 0.54
N GLY A 231 -6.84 7.44 1.65
CA GLY A 231 -5.42 7.38 1.95
C GLY A 231 -4.81 8.70 2.35
N LEU A 232 -3.50 8.82 2.11
CA LEU A 232 -2.68 9.95 2.53
C LEU A 232 -2.02 10.69 1.35
N GLN A 233 -2.26 10.19 0.14
CA GLN A 233 -1.73 10.69 -1.12
C GLN A 233 -2.81 10.73 -2.20
N ALA A 234 -2.57 11.52 -3.24
CA ALA A 234 -3.38 11.59 -4.44
C ALA A 234 -2.47 11.49 -5.67
N LEU A 235 -2.96 10.85 -6.72
CA LEU A 235 -2.27 10.79 -8.00
C LEU A 235 -2.72 11.96 -8.89
N VAL A 236 -1.81 12.88 -9.19
CA VAL A 236 -2.05 14.08 -10.00
C VAL A 236 -1.54 13.84 -11.42
N GLU A 237 -2.44 13.70 -12.39
CA GLU A 237 -2.12 13.39 -13.79
C GLU A 237 -1.42 14.57 -14.47
N LEU A 238 -0.34 14.27 -15.17
CA LEU A 238 0.46 15.24 -15.89
C LEU A 238 0.38 15.02 -17.41
N PRO A 239 0.62 16.07 -18.22
CA PRO A 239 0.89 15.91 -19.65
C PRO A 239 2.03 14.93 -19.90
N HIS A 240 1.93 14.16 -20.97
CA HIS A 240 2.94 13.19 -21.36
C HIS A 240 4.33 13.86 -21.53
N GLY A 241 5.36 13.24 -20.95
CA GLY A 241 6.76 13.69 -21.01
C GLY A 241 7.08 14.85 -20.05
N SER A 242 6.17 15.24 -19.17
CA SER A 242 6.37 16.39 -18.26
C SER A 242 6.74 16.00 -16.82
N GLU A 243 6.61 14.73 -16.43
CA GLU A 243 6.80 14.31 -15.03
C GLU A 243 8.14 14.77 -14.45
N ARG A 244 9.25 14.44 -15.12
CA ARG A 244 10.59 14.80 -14.66
C ARG A 244 10.77 16.32 -14.51
N ALA A 245 10.32 17.09 -15.50
CA ALA A 245 10.46 18.54 -15.49
C ALA A 245 9.67 19.19 -14.34
N VAL A 246 8.48 18.66 -14.04
CA VAL A 246 7.64 19.15 -12.94
C VAL A 246 8.25 18.78 -11.58
N VAL A 247 8.76 17.56 -11.41
CA VAL A 247 9.47 17.15 -10.17
C VAL A 247 10.69 18.04 -9.93
N GLU A 248 11.52 18.29 -10.95
CA GLU A 248 12.68 19.18 -10.84
C GLU A 248 12.25 20.64 -10.54
N ALA A 249 11.16 21.13 -11.14
CA ALA A 249 10.63 22.46 -10.86
C ALA A 249 10.09 22.59 -9.42
N ALA A 250 9.41 21.57 -8.91
CA ALA A 250 8.94 21.50 -7.53
C ALA A 250 10.12 21.57 -6.54
N ALA A 251 11.16 20.76 -6.78
CA ALA A 251 12.35 20.73 -5.95
C ALA A 251 13.07 22.09 -5.88
N ARG A 252 13.17 22.82 -7.01
CA ARG A 252 13.73 24.19 -7.05
C ARG A 252 12.95 25.19 -6.20
N HIS A 253 11.66 24.93 -5.94
CA HIS A 253 10.81 25.74 -5.06
C HIS A 253 10.70 25.17 -3.63
N GLY A 254 11.53 24.19 -3.27
CA GLY A 254 11.52 23.58 -1.93
C GLY A 254 10.33 22.64 -1.68
N LEU A 255 9.63 22.19 -2.73
CA LEU A 255 8.52 21.25 -2.64
C LEU A 255 8.98 19.85 -3.07
N ALA A 256 8.96 18.90 -2.12
CA ALA A 256 9.23 17.50 -2.41
C ALA A 256 7.95 16.79 -2.90
N VAL A 257 8.01 16.20 -4.09
CA VAL A 257 6.99 15.33 -4.69
C VAL A 257 7.70 14.19 -5.42
N SER A 258 7.03 13.04 -5.55
CA SER A 258 7.54 11.91 -6.33
C SER A 258 6.80 11.80 -7.66
N GLY A 259 7.51 11.39 -8.70
CA GLY A 259 6.89 10.97 -9.97
C GLY A 259 6.33 9.55 -9.87
N LEU A 260 5.32 9.23 -10.67
CA LEU A 260 4.75 7.88 -10.73
C LEU A 260 5.77 6.86 -11.25
N SER A 261 6.69 7.28 -12.13
CA SER A 261 7.73 6.40 -12.68
C SER A 261 8.66 5.81 -11.60
N GLU A 262 8.86 6.49 -10.47
CA GLU A 262 9.68 6.01 -9.33
C GLU A 262 9.14 4.69 -8.74
N TYR A 263 7.82 4.48 -8.82
CA TYR A 263 7.15 3.32 -8.24
C TYR A 263 6.90 2.20 -9.26
N ARG A 264 7.20 2.44 -10.54
CA ARG A 264 7.01 1.44 -11.58
C ARG A 264 7.98 0.28 -11.40
N PHE A 265 7.52 -0.93 -11.67
CA PHE A 265 8.37 -2.09 -11.86
C PHE A 265 9.10 -1.96 -13.20
N ALA A 266 10.40 -1.71 -13.17
CA ALA A 266 11.23 -1.57 -14.36
C ALA A 266 12.40 -2.58 -14.27
N GLU A 267 12.23 -3.75 -14.88
CA GLU A 267 13.31 -4.74 -15.01
C GLU A 267 13.42 -5.18 -16.46
N ALA A 268 14.65 -5.43 -16.92
CA ALA A 268 14.92 -5.81 -18.30
C ALA A 268 14.22 -7.13 -18.65
N GLY A 269 13.36 -7.11 -19.67
CA GLY A 269 12.62 -8.29 -20.16
C GLY A 269 11.14 -8.32 -19.80
N PHE A 270 10.68 -7.48 -18.87
CA PHE A 270 9.26 -7.22 -18.66
C PHE A 270 8.90 -5.88 -19.32
N GLU A 271 8.63 -5.90 -20.62
CA GLU A 271 7.91 -4.80 -21.28
C GLU A 271 6.46 -4.81 -20.81
N LEU A 272 6.24 -4.46 -19.53
CA LEU A 272 4.97 -3.90 -19.12
C LEU A 272 4.80 -2.68 -20.03
N MET A 273 3.83 -2.74 -20.94
CA MET A 273 3.54 -1.71 -21.94
C MET A 273 3.90 -0.34 -21.40
N PRO A 274 4.74 0.46 -22.08
CA PRO A 274 5.17 1.75 -21.55
C PRO A 274 3.92 2.53 -21.20
N SER A 275 3.61 2.59 -19.90
CA SER A 275 2.44 3.34 -19.49
C SER A 275 2.84 4.79 -19.74
N SER A 276 2.24 5.36 -20.77
CA SER A 276 2.40 6.74 -21.22
C SER A 276 1.91 7.76 -20.19
N ARG A 277 1.60 7.29 -18.97
CA ARG A 277 1.00 8.03 -17.88
C ARG A 277 2.09 8.64 -17.02
N ASP A 278 2.23 9.95 -17.17
CA ASP A 278 2.99 10.81 -16.29
C ASP A 278 2.08 11.29 -15.17
N ALA A 279 2.55 11.22 -13.93
CA ALA A 279 1.79 11.73 -12.79
C ALA A 279 2.68 12.04 -11.59
N LEU A 280 2.20 12.89 -10.70
CA LEU A 280 2.81 13.10 -9.39
C LEU A 280 2.07 12.31 -8.32
N VAL A 281 2.82 11.70 -7.43
CA VAL A 281 2.32 11.15 -6.16
C VAL A 281 2.42 12.27 -5.13
N VAL A 282 1.28 12.90 -4.83
CA VAL A 282 1.20 14.07 -3.96
C VAL A 282 0.66 13.67 -2.60
N GLY A 283 1.54 13.60 -1.59
CA GLY A 283 1.15 13.39 -0.21
C GLY A 283 0.52 14.66 0.41
N TYR A 284 -0.65 14.52 1.02
CA TYR A 284 -1.32 15.63 1.72
C TYR A 284 -1.34 15.47 3.24
N SER A 285 -0.82 14.37 3.78
CA SER A 285 -0.74 14.13 5.22
C SER A 285 0.50 14.74 5.89
N SER A 286 1.64 14.76 5.19
CA SER A 286 2.95 15.10 5.78
C SER A 286 3.17 16.57 6.13
N PRO A 287 2.71 17.57 5.33
CA PRO A 287 2.94 18.98 5.68
C PRO A 287 2.32 19.36 7.03
N SER A 288 2.95 20.27 7.77
CA SER A 288 2.32 20.88 8.94
C SER A 288 1.11 21.74 8.52
N ASP A 289 0.22 22.04 9.46
CA ASP A 289 -0.94 22.91 9.16
C ASP A 289 -0.52 24.30 8.67
N SER A 290 0.59 24.84 9.19
CA SER A 290 1.15 26.12 8.75
C SER A 290 1.79 26.06 7.36
N ALA A 291 2.36 24.92 6.97
CA ALA A 291 3.02 24.75 5.68
C ALA A 291 2.06 24.36 4.55
N TRP A 292 0.90 23.80 4.87
CA TRP A 292 -0.01 23.19 3.89
C TRP A 292 -0.43 24.15 2.76
N GLN A 293 -0.88 25.36 3.08
CA GLN A 293 -1.31 26.32 2.06
C GLN A 293 -0.15 26.73 1.14
N GLY A 294 1.04 27.00 1.70
CA GLY A 294 2.23 27.35 0.91
C GLY A 294 2.72 26.20 0.02
N ALA A 295 2.61 24.95 0.50
CA ALA A 295 2.93 23.77 -0.30
C ALA A 295 1.95 23.60 -1.47
N LEU A 296 0.65 23.77 -1.22
CA LEU A 296 -0.39 23.69 -2.24
C LEU A 296 -0.25 24.80 -3.30
N ASP A 297 0.07 26.02 -2.86
CA ASP A 297 0.32 27.16 -3.75
C ASP A 297 1.53 26.95 -4.65
N THR A 298 2.60 26.39 -4.09
CA THR A 298 3.80 26.02 -4.82
C THR A 298 3.49 24.93 -5.84
N LEU A 299 2.76 23.88 -5.45
CA LEU A 299 2.34 22.81 -6.37
C LEU A 299 1.59 23.37 -7.57
N CYS A 300 0.58 24.22 -7.34
CA CYS A 300 -0.19 24.82 -8.43
C CYS A 300 0.63 25.75 -9.32
N ARG A 301 1.76 26.27 -8.85
CA ARG A 301 2.66 27.14 -9.63
C ARG A 301 3.60 26.36 -10.54
N VAL A 302 4.01 25.16 -10.13
CA VAL A 302 4.97 24.33 -10.87
C VAL A 302 4.30 23.37 -11.86
N LEU A 303 2.98 23.24 -11.79
CA LEU A 303 2.18 22.48 -12.76
C LEU A 303 2.01 23.26 -14.09
N PRO A 304 1.91 22.56 -15.23
CA PRO A 304 1.78 23.15 -16.57
C PRO A 304 0.36 23.63 -16.94
#